data_AF-A0A834NR39-F1
#
_entry.id   AF-A0A834NR39-F1
#
_cell.length_a   1.000
_cell.length_b   1.000
_cell.length_c   1.000
_cell.angle_alpha   90.00
_cell.angle_beta   90.00
_cell.angle_gamma   90.00
#
_symmetry.space_group_name_H-M   'P 1'
#
loop_
_entity.id
_entity.type
_entity.pdbx_description
1 polymer ?
#
loop_
_entity_poly.entity_id
_entity_poly.type
_entity_poly.pdbx_seq_one_letter_code
_entity_poly.pdbx_strand_id
1 'polypeptide(L)'
;MLRLGTSIRQQSKSWRAEHKAARTLGIIMGAFLLCWLPFFLWYLTTTLCGEACYCPDTVVSVLFWIGYFNSALNPLIYAYFNRDFREAFKDTLKSALPCCAGCWKTPSEFV
;
A
#
# COMPACT_ATOMS: atom_id res chain seq x y z
N MET A 1 -14.17 1.69 -41.24
CA MET A 1 -14.75 1.92 -39.88
C MET A 1 -14.16 1.00 -38.79
N LEU A 2 -13.84 -0.27 -39.04
CA LEU A 2 -13.38 -1.22 -37.99
C LEU A 2 -12.07 -0.83 -37.26
N ARG A 3 -11.12 -0.14 -37.90
CA ARG A 3 -9.84 0.26 -37.29
C ARG A 3 -9.93 1.44 -36.31
N LEU A 4 -10.96 2.28 -36.43
CA LEU A 4 -11.15 3.42 -35.52
C LEU A 4 -11.74 2.96 -34.18
N GLY A 5 -12.66 1.99 -34.23
CA GLY A 5 -13.27 1.40 -33.04
C GLY A 5 -12.29 0.61 -32.16
N THR A 6 -11.31 -0.09 -32.75
CA THR A 6 -10.27 -0.80 -31.98
C THR A 6 -9.29 0.16 -31.30
N SER A 7 -8.89 1.24 -31.97
CA SER A 7 -8.02 2.29 -31.39
C SER A 7 -8.67 3.00 -30.20
N ILE A 8 -9.94 3.42 -30.32
CA ILE A 8 -10.69 4.05 -29.22
C ILE A 8 -10.87 3.06 -28.05
N ARG A 9 -11.14 1.79 -28.34
CA ARG A 9 -11.30 0.75 -27.30
C ARG A 9 -9.98 0.43 -26.60
N GLN A 10 -8.86 0.40 -27.33
CA GLN A 10 -7.51 0.24 -26.78
C GLN A 10 -7.14 1.42 -25.87
N GLN A 11 -7.38 2.65 -26.32
CA GLN A 11 -7.14 3.87 -25.55
C GLN A 11 -7.98 3.90 -24.28
N SER A 12 -9.28 3.55 -24.36
CA SER A 12 -10.16 3.47 -23.18
C SER A 12 -9.72 2.43 -22.15
N LYS A 13 -9.08 1.33 -22.57
CA LYS A 13 -8.51 0.32 -21.67
C LYS A 13 -7.23 0.82 -20.99
N SER A 14 -6.33 1.47 -21.73
CA SER A 14 -5.11 2.11 -21.18
C SER A 14 -5.48 3.14 -20.12
N TRP A 15 -6.41 4.05 -20.45
CA TRP A 15 -6.88 5.09 -19.54
C TRP A 15 -7.49 4.55 -18.24
N ARG A 16 -8.26 3.46 -18.32
CA ARG A 16 -8.83 2.78 -17.14
C ARG A 16 -7.76 2.10 -16.29
N ALA A 17 -6.74 1.50 -16.92
CA ALA A 17 -5.63 0.88 -16.21
C ALA A 17 -4.75 1.94 -15.51
N GLU A 18 -4.44 3.03 -16.21
CA GLU A 18 -3.71 4.19 -15.68
C GLU A 18 -4.45 4.81 -14.48
N HIS A 19 -5.77 5.02 -14.58
CA HIS A 19 -6.58 5.50 -13.45
C HIS A 19 -6.56 4.56 -12.24
N LYS A 20 -6.54 3.23 -12.46
CA LYS A 20 -6.47 2.24 -11.38
C LYS A 20 -5.10 2.29 -10.67
N ALA A 21 -4.02 2.46 -11.43
CA ALA A 21 -2.68 2.64 -10.88
C ALA A 21 -2.57 3.95 -10.09
N ALA A 22 -3.00 5.07 -10.68
CA ALA A 22 -3.02 6.37 -10.04
C ALA A 22 -3.86 6.39 -8.75
N ARG A 23 -5.00 5.68 -8.73
CA ARG A 23 -5.81 5.51 -7.51
C ARG A 23 -5.04 4.82 -6.40
N THR A 24 -4.33 3.74 -6.70
CA THR A 24 -3.52 3.00 -5.72
C THR A 24 -2.40 3.87 -5.17
N LEU A 25 -1.69 4.59 -6.06
CA LEU A 25 -0.66 5.55 -5.66
C LEU A 25 -1.24 6.64 -4.76
N GLY A 26 -2.39 7.22 -5.11
CA GLY A 26 -3.07 8.21 -4.28
C GLY A 26 -3.43 7.68 -2.88
N ILE A 27 -3.86 6.43 -2.78
CA ILE A 27 -4.17 5.78 -1.48
C ILE A 27 -2.90 5.59 -0.66
N ILE A 28 -1.80 5.14 -1.26
CA ILE A 28 -0.51 4.96 -0.57
C ILE A 28 0.00 6.31 -0.04
N MET A 29 -0.04 7.34 -0.88
CA MET A 29 0.35 8.70 -0.48
C MET A 29 -0.53 9.23 0.64
N GLY A 30 -1.85 9.01 0.57
CA GLY A 30 -2.78 9.38 1.64
C GLY A 30 -2.49 8.64 2.95
N ALA A 31 -2.26 7.33 2.89
CA ALA A 31 -1.92 6.53 4.06
C ALA A 31 -0.58 6.96 4.69
N PHE A 32 0.41 7.30 3.87
CA PHE A 32 1.68 7.87 4.32
C PHE A 32 1.46 9.18 5.09
N LEU A 33 0.73 10.12 4.49
CA LEU A 33 0.43 11.38 5.15
C LEU A 33 -0.35 11.18 6.45
N LEU A 34 -1.38 10.33 6.46
CA LEU A 34 -2.19 10.09 7.67
C LEU A 34 -1.39 9.45 8.82
N CYS A 35 -0.46 8.54 8.52
CA CYS A 35 0.37 7.90 9.56
C CYS A 35 1.42 8.87 10.12
N TRP A 36 1.96 9.77 9.30
CA TRP A 36 3.03 10.67 9.70
C TRP A 36 2.55 12.03 10.19
N LEU A 37 1.36 12.47 9.78
CA LEU A 37 0.78 13.77 10.15
C LEU A 37 0.73 13.99 11.68
N PRO A 38 0.31 13.03 12.52
CA PRO A 38 0.30 13.21 13.97
C PRO A 38 1.69 13.52 14.53
N PHE A 39 2.72 12.82 14.04
CA PHE A 39 4.10 13.04 14.44
C PHE A 39 4.59 14.43 13.98
N PHE A 40 4.32 14.83 12.74
CA PHE A 40 4.71 16.15 12.23
C PHE A 40 4.05 17.28 13.01
N LEU A 41 2.77 17.16 13.36
CA LEU A 41 2.06 18.14 14.18
C LEU A 41 2.66 18.25 15.58
N TRP A 42 2.97 17.11 16.22
CA TRP A 42 3.66 17.09 17.51
C TRP A 42 5.06 17.73 17.42
N TYR A 43 5.84 17.40 16.39
CA TYR A 43 7.17 17.95 16.20
C TYR A 43 7.14 19.48 15.99
N LEU A 44 6.22 19.97 15.15
CA LEU A 44 6.06 21.41 14.91
C LEU A 44 5.60 22.13 16.18
N THR A 45 4.62 21.59 16.91
CA THR A 45 4.14 22.21 18.14
C THR A 45 5.24 22.29 19.18
N THR A 46 5.89 21.17 19.52
CA THR A 46 7.01 21.16 20.49
C THR A 46 8.16 22.08 20.11
N THR A 47 8.49 22.20 18.83
CA THR A 47 9.52 23.15 18.36
C THR A 47 9.10 24.61 18.54
N LEU A 48 7.80 24.93 18.38
CA LEU A 48 7.30 26.31 18.46
C LEU A 48 7.04 26.79 19.89
N CYS A 49 6.54 25.93 20.78
CA CYS A 49 6.25 26.30 22.18
C CYS A 49 7.34 25.89 23.17
N GLY A 50 8.34 25.10 22.76
CA GLY A 50 9.45 24.67 23.61
C GLY A 50 8.97 23.95 24.87
N GLU A 51 9.57 24.26 26.01
CA GLU A 51 9.25 23.60 27.29
C GLU A 51 7.84 23.90 27.83
N ALA A 52 7.12 24.88 27.26
CA ALA A 52 5.73 25.14 27.63
C ALA A 52 4.78 24.00 27.19
N CYS A 53 5.18 23.18 26.22
CA CYS A 53 4.42 22.02 25.76
C CYS A 53 5.08 20.73 26.21
N TYR A 54 4.86 20.37 27.47
CA TYR A 54 5.25 19.05 27.97
C TYR A 54 4.44 17.95 27.26
N CYS A 55 5.14 16.98 26.69
CA CYS A 55 4.54 15.79 26.09
C CYS A 55 5.08 14.54 26.79
N PRO A 56 4.23 13.67 27.35
CA PRO A 56 4.67 12.43 27.96
C PRO A 56 5.35 11.49 26.95
N ASP A 57 6.39 10.78 27.37
CA ASP A 57 7.16 9.84 26.52
C ASP A 57 6.28 8.75 25.89
N THR A 58 5.21 8.34 26.58
CA THR A 58 4.24 7.38 26.06
C THR A 58 3.53 7.92 24.81
N VAL A 59 3.18 9.20 24.79
CA VAL A 59 2.52 9.83 23.62
C VAL A 59 3.49 9.87 22.45
N VAL A 60 4.73 10.28 22.70
CA VAL A 60 5.80 10.29 21.68
C VAL A 60 6.00 8.89 21.11
N SER A 61 6.07 7.88 21.97
CA SER A 61 6.20 6.48 21.56
C SER A 61 5.03 6.04 20.67
N VAL A 62 3.80 6.35 21.05
CA VAL A 62 2.60 6.02 20.25
C VAL A 62 2.64 6.71 18.88
N LEU A 63 3.06 7.98 18.80
CA LEU A 63 3.19 8.70 17.53
C LEU A 63 4.19 8.02 16.59
N PHE A 64 5.34 7.58 17.11
CA PHE A 64 6.31 6.81 16.33
C PHE A 64 5.76 5.45 15.89
N TRP A 65 5.04 4.74 16.75
CA TRP A 65 4.39 3.47 16.39
C TRP A 65 3.37 3.63 15.27
N ILE A 66 2.59 4.71 15.27
CA ILE A 66 1.67 5.04 14.15
C ILE A 66 2.46 5.26 12.86
N GLY A 67 3.57 6.00 12.92
CA GLY A 67 4.49 6.18 11.79
C GLY A 67 5.03 4.86 11.27
N TYR A 68 5.49 3.96 12.14
CA TYR A 68 6.00 2.64 11.77
C TYR A 68 4.92 1.72 11.20
N PHE A 69 3.68 1.85 11.65
CA PHE A 69 2.55 1.11 11.09
C PHE A 69 2.32 1.42 9.60
N ASN A 70 2.81 2.55 9.09
CA ASN A 70 2.76 2.89 7.67
C ASN A 70 3.32 1.78 6.76
N SER A 71 4.44 1.17 7.14
CA SER A 71 5.05 0.11 6.34
C SER A 71 4.17 -1.14 6.25
N ALA A 72 3.43 -1.46 7.31
CA ALA A 72 2.49 -2.58 7.35
C ALA A 72 1.22 -2.34 6.52
N LEU A 73 0.83 -1.07 6.32
CA LEU A 73 -0.30 -0.71 5.47
C LEU A 73 -0.04 -0.98 3.99
N ASN A 74 1.20 -0.94 3.51
CA ASN A 74 1.50 -1.12 2.09
C ASN A 74 0.99 -2.49 1.57
N PRO A 75 1.38 -3.66 2.14
CA PRO A 75 0.81 -4.95 1.75
C PRO A 75 -0.72 -5.03 1.84
N LEU A 76 -1.33 -4.40 2.85
CA LEU A 76 -2.79 -4.39 3.04
C LEU A 76 -3.50 -3.58 1.94
N ILE A 77 -2.97 -2.41 1.59
CA ILE A 77 -3.48 -1.57 0.51
C ILE A 77 -3.39 -2.33 -0.81
N TYR A 78 -2.25 -2.94 -1.12
CA TYR A 78 -2.10 -3.72 -2.35
C TYR A 78 -3.02 -4.96 -2.37
N ALA A 79 -3.16 -5.67 -1.25
CA ALA A 79 -4.05 -6.83 -1.16
C ALA A 79 -5.54 -6.48 -1.30
N TYR A 80 -5.94 -5.27 -0.89
CA TYR A 80 -7.34 -4.83 -1.00
C TYR A 80 -7.66 -4.25 -2.39
N PHE A 81 -6.78 -3.40 -2.94
CA PHE A 81 -7.04 -2.66 -4.17
C PHE A 81 -6.56 -3.36 -5.45
N ASN A 82 -5.66 -4.34 -5.33
CA ASN A 82 -5.14 -5.09 -6.48
C ASN A 82 -5.45 -6.60 -6.37
N ARG A 83 -6.45 -7.05 -7.13
CA ARG A 83 -6.88 -8.47 -7.15
C ARG A 83 -5.74 -9.42 -7.52
N ASP A 84 -4.89 -9.03 -8.46
CA ASP A 84 -3.78 -9.85 -8.95
C ASP A 84 -2.72 -10.02 -7.84
N PHE A 85 -2.44 -8.94 -7.11
CA PHE A 85 -1.57 -8.98 -5.92
C PHE A 85 -2.17 -9.82 -4.80
N ARG A 86 -3.49 -9.71 -4.58
CA ARG A 86 -4.21 -10.51 -3.56
C ARG A 86 -4.09 -12.00 -3.81
N GLU A 87 -4.18 -12.43 -5.07
CA GLU A 87 -4.07 -13.84 -5.44
C GLU A 87 -2.64 -14.34 -5.22
N ALA A 88 -1.63 -13.61 -5.69
CA ALA A 88 -0.22 -13.94 -5.44
C ALA A 88 0.15 -13.95 -3.94
N PHE A 89 -0.40 -13.02 -3.15
CA PHE A 89 -0.17 -12.94 -1.70
C PHE A 89 -0.81 -14.13 -0.97
N LYS A 90 -2.02 -14.54 -1.38
CA LYS A 90 -2.66 -15.76 -0.85
C LYS A 90 -1.85 -17.01 -1.14
N ASP A 91 -1.31 -17.13 -2.34
CA ASP A 91 -0.51 -18.29 -2.73
C ASP A 91 0.83 -18.31 -1.99
N THR A 92 1.44 -17.14 -1.77
CA THR A 92 2.64 -16.99 -0.92
C THR A 92 2.37 -17.35 0.54
N LEU A 93 1.22 -16.96 1.11
CA LEU A 93 0.84 -17.34 2.48
C LEU A 93 0.57 -18.84 2.62
N LYS A 94 -0.03 -19.48 1.61
CA LYS A 94 -0.24 -20.93 1.59
C LYS A 94 1.07 -21.69 1.50
N SER A 95 2.06 -21.19 0.75
CA SER A 95 3.37 -21.83 0.62
C SER A 95 4.30 -21.58 1.82
N ALA A 96 4.14 -20.45 2.53
CA ALA A 96 4.94 -20.11 3.70
C ALA A 96 4.52 -20.83 5.00
N LEU A 97 3.31 -21.40 5.07
CA LEU A 97 2.83 -22.19 6.20
C LEU A 97 3.25 -23.67 6.02
N PRO A 98 4.25 -24.19 6.78
CA PRO A 98 5.04 -25.34 6.32
C PRO A 98 4.44 -26.74 6.47
N CYS A 99 3.23 -26.92 7.00
CA CYS A 99 2.89 -28.25 7.52
C CYS A 99 2.07 -29.18 6.62
N CYS A 100 1.50 -28.77 5.48
CA CYS A 100 0.84 -29.71 4.57
C CYS A 100 0.68 -29.14 3.16
N ALA A 101 1.32 -29.82 2.19
CA ALA A 101 1.04 -29.86 0.74
C ALA A 101 2.25 -29.45 -0.11
N GLY A 102 3.17 -30.41 -0.29
CA GLY A 102 4.22 -30.32 -1.29
C GLY A 102 3.63 -30.14 -2.69
N CYS A 103 3.92 -29.01 -3.32
CA CYS A 103 3.94 -28.83 -4.77
C CYS A 103 4.41 -27.39 -5.05
N TRP A 104 5.71 -27.16 -4.94
CA TRP A 104 6.32 -26.04 -5.65
C TRP A 104 6.10 -26.34 -7.13
N LYS A 105 5.07 -25.77 -7.76
CA LYS A 105 4.85 -25.91 -9.20
C LYS A 105 6.14 -25.49 -9.91
N THR A 106 6.78 -26.45 -10.58
CA THR A 106 7.94 -26.21 -11.44
C THR A 106 7.55 -25.31 -12.61
N PRO A 107 8.39 -24.34 -12.99
CA PRO A 107 8.10 -23.34 -14.03
C PRO A 107 8.28 -23.91 -15.45
N SER A 108 7.43 -24.85 -15.87
CA SER A 108 7.49 -25.46 -17.21
C SER A 108 6.26 -25.19 -18.11
N GLU A 109 5.40 -24.21 -17.80
CA GLU A 109 4.31 -23.76 -18.68
C GLU A 109 4.51 -22.33 -19.22
N PHE A 110 5.76 -22.00 -19.58
CA PHE A 110 6.11 -20.81 -20.38
C PHE A 110 6.76 -21.21 -21.71
N VAL A 111 6.16 -22.17 -22.42
CA VAL A 111 6.40 -22.43 -23.86
C VAL A 111 5.04 -22.51 -24.54
#